data_AF-A0A955JV60-F1
#
_entry.id   AF-A0A955JV60-F1
#
_cell.length_a   1.000
_cell.length_b   1.000
_cell.length_c   1.000
_cell.angle_alpha   90.00
_cell.angle_beta   90.00
_cell.angle_gamma   90.00
#
_symmetry.space_group_name_H-M   'P 1'
#
loop_
_entity.id
_entity.type
_entity.pdbx_description
1 polymer ?
#
loop_
_entity_poly.entity_id
_entity_poly.type
_entity_poly.pdbx_seq_one_letter_code
_entity_poly.pdbx_strand_id
1 'polypeptide(L)'
;VAQPVYTVVDSAVANAVAGKTIQAGTYFADDSDCDRNVVTPKCTTIGAAVAAAQDGDIVLLRSNFSPASEILVNKNITIDGNGRTVWGEFNTNGSNNSIFELSAPATIQNVNLRGKNHSIHGINAWHTNGDATVWGVTLENFGKSGLNVGEQARVVAGNLTTSGNGWHAIDVDKTGSWLKLGGINSFNENPKVPVIYVDDVNVGTIGVIDSPNLYGHIDNTGHLLDAVNYRTGDRAYFLALDAPELVAPSNNSSVKGASLTNSWTAVSGADHYVYESYNDDDASANSLRWRESFTSTSKTATNVANATFWWRVKAVNSFGLESSWSSLYKVTVDNTAPSVPTFTMYDADGNVITSDITTKEFKFVLNSSSDVVRYQLRYTNDIAGAAVSSWSPNDISATGHMATLGEYIDNFTQGEGVHHFSFSACDAAGNCSAFSTPFTVNYSKTAPAVANPETPVTPNPPANNQDNSGQAGANNGGQQGASTGAVANGFTNVTVDGQTAADNTDNTGDSVLGEQDNKTAEKISTYDDGETTPEVKGASDEKGCTKFLGICWYYWIPIVIVVVVLGRWLYGTLRRRGEGNA
;
A
#
# COMPACT_ATOMS: atom_id res chain seq x y z
N VAL A 1 -13.25 55.18 -30.82
CA VAL A 1 -14.06 55.27 -29.59
C VAL A 1 -13.18 54.77 -28.45
N ALA A 2 -12.95 55.59 -27.42
CA ALA A 2 -12.04 55.24 -26.34
C ALA A 2 -12.69 54.28 -25.34
N GLN A 3 -11.93 53.31 -24.85
CA GLN A 3 -12.29 52.51 -23.67
C GLN A 3 -12.24 53.43 -22.44
N PRO A 4 -13.26 53.45 -21.55
CA PRO A 4 -13.17 54.18 -20.30
C PRO A 4 -12.20 53.46 -19.34
N VAL A 5 -11.04 54.06 -19.10
CA VAL A 5 -10.12 53.63 -18.04
C VAL A 5 -10.66 54.15 -16.72
N TYR A 6 -11.21 53.26 -15.89
CA TYR A 6 -11.67 53.63 -14.55
C TYR A 6 -10.51 53.59 -13.56
N THR A 7 -10.20 54.74 -12.96
CA THR A 7 -9.20 54.85 -11.90
C THR A 7 -9.77 54.27 -10.60
N VAL A 8 -9.06 53.31 -9.98
CA VAL A 8 -9.40 52.83 -8.64
C VAL A 8 -9.01 53.93 -7.63
N VAL A 9 -10.01 54.62 -7.06
CA VAL A 9 -9.79 55.83 -6.24
C VAL A 9 -9.61 55.55 -4.74
N ASP A 10 -9.55 54.27 -4.35
CA ASP A 10 -9.55 53.85 -2.94
C ASP A 10 -8.51 52.73 -2.76
N SER A 11 -7.47 53.01 -1.96
CA SER A 11 -6.33 52.10 -1.76
C SER A 11 -6.71 50.83 -0.96
N ALA A 12 -7.85 50.81 -0.27
CA ALA A 12 -8.38 49.58 0.32
C ALA A 12 -8.97 48.63 -0.75
N VAL A 13 -9.41 49.15 -1.89
CA VAL A 13 -9.99 48.35 -3.00
C VAL A 13 -8.92 47.51 -3.70
N ALA A 14 -7.71 48.04 -3.84
CA ALA A 14 -6.61 47.34 -4.51
C ALA A 14 -6.20 46.03 -3.79
N ASN A 15 -6.18 46.05 -2.44
CA ASN A 15 -5.70 44.91 -1.65
C ASN A 15 -6.74 43.80 -1.45
N ALA A 16 -8.04 44.10 -1.50
CA ALA A 16 -9.10 43.10 -1.33
C ALA A 16 -9.52 42.37 -2.62
N VAL A 17 -9.07 42.88 -3.79
CA VAL A 17 -9.53 42.47 -5.13
C VAL A 17 -8.35 42.14 -6.06
N ALA A 18 -7.15 41.90 -5.50
CA ALA A 18 -5.93 41.63 -6.25
C ALA A 18 -6.10 40.48 -7.27
N GLY A 19 -6.13 40.83 -8.56
CA GLY A 19 -6.30 39.89 -9.68
C GLY A 19 -7.71 39.77 -10.27
N LYS A 20 -8.75 40.42 -9.73
CA LYS A 20 -10.11 40.44 -10.31
C LYS A 20 -10.42 41.80 -10.96
N THR A 21 -10.81 41.81 -12.24
CA THR A 21 -11.30 43.02 -12.93
C THR A 21 -12.67 43.41 -12.38
N ILE A 22 -12.79 44.60 -11.78
CA ILE A 22 -14.07 45.13 -11.30
C ILE A 22 -14.93 45.51 -12.51
N GLN A 23 -16.08 44.84 -12.65
CA GLN A 23 -17.04 45.12 -13.72
C GLN A 23 -18.03 46.22 -13.30
N ALA A 24 -18.56 46.98 -14.26
CA ALA A 24 -19.74 47.79 -14.01
C ALA A 24 -20.89 46.88 -13.56
N GLY A 25 -21.64 47.28 -12.53
CA GLY A 25 -22.59 46.38 -11.84
C GLY A 25 -22.02 45.64 -10.62
N THR A 26 -20.79 45.96 -10.18
CA THR A 26 -20.26 45.41 -8.92
C THR A 26 -20.69 46.25 -7.71
N TYR A 27 -21.41 45.63 -6.77
CA TYR A 27 -21.78 46.16 -5.45
C TYR A 27 -20.83 45.58 -4.41
N PHE A 28 -20.36 46.43 -3.50
CA PHE A 28 -19.50 45.99 -2.41
C PHE A 28 -20.27 45.97 -1.10
N ALA A 29 -20.45 44.76 -0.55
CA ALA A 29 -20.92 44.60 0.82
C ALA A 29 -19.73 44.82 1.77
N ASP A 30 -19.83 45.85 2.61
CA ASP A 30 -18.87 46.22 3.65
C ASP A 30 -19.63 46.63 4.92
N ASP A 31 -18.97 46.77 6.07
CA ASP A 31 -19.61 47.07 7.36
C ASP A 31 -19.72 48.60 7.64
N SER A 32 -19.12 49.45 6.78
CA SER A 32 -18.74 50.82 7.20
C SER A 32 -19.27 52.03 6.41
N ASP A 33 -19.85 51.92 5.20
CA ASP A 33 -20.68 53.01 4.64
C ASP A 33 -21.57 52.62 3.42
N CYS A 34 -22.61 53.42 3.17
CA CYS A 34 -23.67 53.22 2.16
C CYS A 34 -23.73 54.41 1.16
N ASP A 35 -22.70 54.61 0.33
CA ASP A 35 -22.70 55.69 -0.67
C ASP A 35 -23.24 55.21 -2.05
N ARG A 36 -24.27 55.90 -2.53
CA ARG A 36 -24.90 55.71 -3.85
C ARG A 36 -24.25 56.52 -4.98
N ASN A 37 -23.33 57.44 -4.68
CA ASN A 37 -22.77 58.41 -5.63
C ASN A 37 -21.39 58.00 -6.21
N VAL A 38 -20.89 56.81 -5.90
CA VAL A 38 -19.64 56.27 -6.46
C VAL A 38 -19.94 55.34 -7.64
N VAL A 39 -19.02 55.28 -8.62
CA VAL A 39 -19.07 54.42 -9.83
C VAL A 39 -19.31 52.92 -9.52
N THR A 40 -19.13 52.51 -8.27
CA THR A 40 -19.51 51.21 -7.69
C THR A 40 -20.18 51.46 -6.34
N PRO A 41 -21.47 51.11 -6.16
CA PRO A 41 -22.17 51.35 -4.89
C PRO A 41 -21.57 50.57 -3.72
N LYS A 42 -21.34 51.24 -2.59
CA LYS A 42 -20.99 50.61 -1.31
C LYS A 42 -22.29 50.36 -0.51
N CYS A 43 -22.37 49.23 0.19
CA CYS A 43 -23.55 48.84 0.97
C CYS A 43 -23.15 48.29 2.35
N THR A 44 -23.73 48.86 3.42
CA THR A 44 -23.44 48.52 4.84
C THR A 44 -23.86 47.12 5.27
N THR A 45 -24.69 46.43 4.47
CA THR A 45 -25.07 45.04 4.72
C THR A 45 -25.17 44.29 3.40
N ILE A 46 -24.91 42.99 3.47
CA ILE A 46 -25.14 42.05 2.36
C ILE A 46 -26.59 42.09 1.87
N GLY A 47 -27.58 42.18 2.78
CA GLY A 47 -29.00 42.28 2.41
C GLY A 47 -29.34 43.54 1.61
N ALA A 48 -28.76 44.69 1.99
CA ALA A 48 -28.90 45.93 1.23
C ALA A 48 -28.24 45.85 -0.16
N ALA A 49 -27.08 45.21 -0.27
CA ALA A 49 -26.39 45.00 -1.55
C ALA A 49 -27.22 44.14 -2.51
N VAL A 50 -27.76 43.01 -2.04
CA VAL A 50 -28.63 42.11 -2.81
C VAL A 50 -29.94 42.82 -3.21
N ALA A 51 -30.53 43.61 -2.30
CA ALA A 51 -31.74 44.38 -2.59
C ALA A 51 -31.50 45.47 -3.68
N ALA A 52 -30.30 46.07 -3.71
CA ALA A 52 -29.95 47.12 -4.67
C ALA A 52 -29.55 46.59 -6.06
N ALA A 53 -28.86 45.45 -6.12
CA ALA A 53 -28.40 44.81 -7.35
C ALA A 53 -29.53 44.53 -8.36
N GLN A 54 -29.21 44.51 -9.65
CA GLN A 54 -30.09 44.20 -10.79
C GLN A 54 -29.64 42.91 -11.49
N ASP A 55 -30.44 42.35 -12.40
CA ASP A 55 -30.04 41.15 -13.14
C ASP A 55 -28.71 41.36 -13.89
N GLY A 56 -27.77 40.44 -13.69
CA GLY A 56 -26.38 40.49 -14.20
C GLY A 56 -25.35 41.06 -13.21
N ASP A 57 -25.78 41.72 -12.13
CA ASP A 57 -24.87 42.38 -11.19
C ASP A 57 -24.13 41.39 -10.25
N ILE A 58 -23.00 41.85 -9.69
CA ILE A 58 -22.17 41.09 -8.76
C ILE A 58 -22.18 41.76 -7.39
N VAL A 59 -22.56 41.03 -6.34
CA VAL A 59 -22.38 41.40 -4.93
C VAL A 59 -21.11 40.73 -4.41
N LEU A 60 -20.04 41.51 -4.23
CA LEU A 60 -18.77 41.03 -3.69
C LEU A 60 -18.67 41.34 -2.19
N LEU A 61 -18.47 40.31 -1.36
CA LEU A 61 -18.23 40.49 0.07
C LEU A 61 -16.78 40.93 0.33
N ARG A 62 -16.62 42.05 1.02
CA ARG A 62 -15.30 42.52 1.48
C ARG A 62 -15.01 42.20 2.95
N SER A 63 -16.08 42.02 3.72
CA SER A 63 -16.08 41.78 5.16
C SER A 63 -16.89 40.51 5.48
N ASN A 64 -16.78 40.00 6.70
CA ASN A 64 -17.66 38.93 7.16
C ASN A 64 -18.97 39.55 7.69
N PHE A 65 -20.09 38.83 7.65
CA PHE A 65 -21.42 39.37 8.01
C PHE A 65 -22.19 38.48 8.98
N SER A 66 -22.98 39.10 9.87
CA SER A 66 -24.02 38.43 10.66
C SER A 66 -25.36 39.11 10.37
N PRO A 67 -26.05 38.78 9.26
CA PRO A 67 -27.31 39.41 8.91
C PRO A 67 -28.37 39.17 10.00
N ALA A 68 -29.22 40.17 10.25
CA ALA A 68 -30.27 40.10 11.28
C ALA A 68 -31.51 39.28 10.84
N SER A 69 -31.58 38.91 9.57
CA SER A 69 -32.67 38.15 8.95
C SER A 69 -32.17 37.41 7.71
N GLU A 70 -33.02 36.56 7.16
CA GLU A 70 -32.86 35.93 5.85
C GLU A 70 -32.65 36.97 4.73
N ILE A 71 -31.86 36.60 3.73
CA ILE A 71 -31.52 37.42 2.57
C ILE A 71 -32.21 36.83 1.33
N LEU A 72 -33.18 37.56 0.78
CA LEU A 72 -33.91 37.15 -0.42
C LEU A 72 -33.10 37.44 -1.69
N VAL A 73 -32.75 36.39 -2.42
CA VAL A 73 -32.02 36.41 -3.70
C VAL A 73 -32.99 36.07 -4.83
N ASN A 74 -33.77 37.08 -5.24
CA ASN A 74 -34.86 36.96 -6.22
C ASN A 74 -34.55 37.57 -7.61
N LYS A 75 -33.26 37.77 -7.91
CA LYS A 75 -32.74 38.33 -9.18
C LYS A 75 -31.59 37.48 -9.66
N ASN A 76 -31.31 37.48 -10.96
CA ASN A 76 -30.18 36.76 -11.56
C ASN A 76 -28.86 37.51 -11.28
N ILE A 77 -28.36 37.41 -10.05
CA ILE A 77 -27.12 38.07 -9.59
C ILE A 77 -26.04 37.06 -9.21
N THR A 78 -24.79 37.51 -9.08
CA THR A 78 -23.71 36.70 -8.48
C THR A 78 -23.34 37.24 -7.10
N ILE A 79 -23.50 36.43 -6.05
CA ILE A 79 -22.97 36.70 -4.72
C ILE A 79 -21.62 35.98 -4.60
N ASP A 80 -20.52 36.72 -4.70
CA ASP A 80 -19.16 36.20 -4.50
C ASP A 80 -18.69 36.53 -3.08
N GLY A 81 -18.62 35.49 -2.25
CA GLY A 81 -18.17 35.60 -0.87
C GLY A 81 -16.69 35.95 -0.73
N ASN A 82 -15.86 35.76 -1.75
CA ASN A 82 -14.42 36.06 -1.70
C ASN A 82 -13.69 35.45 -0.47
N GLY A 83 -14.12 34.25 -0.03
CA GLY A 83 -13.62 33.55 1.16
C GLY A 83 -14.17 34.07 2.50
N ARG A 84 -15.06 35.08 2.49
CA ARG A 84 -15.68 35.65 3.70
C ARG A 84 -16.73 34.73 4.30
N THR A 85 -17.00 34.94 5.57
CA THR A 85 -17.98 34.19 6.36
C THR A 85 -19.28 34.98 6.53
N VAL A 86 -20.42 34.30 6.41
CA VAL A 86 -21.73 34.82 6.80
C VAL A 86 -22.31 33.90 7.88
N TRP A 87 -22.61 34.46 9.05
CA TRP A 87 -23.19 33.71 10.17
C TRP A 87 -24.72 33.90 10.24
N GLY A 88 -25.44 32.78 10.21
CA GLY A 88 -26.89 32.74 10.39
C GLY A 88 -27.25 32.73 11.87
N GLU A 89 -26.95 33.80 12.60
CA GLU A 89 -27.13 33.88 14.06
C GLU A 89 -28.58 34.23 14.50
N PHE A 90 -29.55 34.08 13.60
CA PHE A 90 -30.94 34.45 13.80
C PHE A 90 -31.85 33.22 13.81
N ASN A 91 -32.82 33.23 14.72
CA ASN A 91 -33.88 32.21 14.79
C ASN A 91 -35.15 32.71 14.12
N THR A 92 -35.88 31.79 13.48
CA THR A 92 -37.11 32.07 12.73
C THR A 92 -38.06 30.87 12.84
N ASN A 93 -39.37 31.12 12.92
CA ASN A 93 -40.38 30.11 13.32
C ASN A 93 -40.90 29.23 12.16
N GLY A 94 -40.15 29.09 11.07
CA GLY A 94 -40.59 28.45 9.82
C GLY A 94 -39.73 27.27 9.39
N SER A 95 -40.27 26.40 8.55
CA SER A 95 -39.56 25.23 8.03
C SER A 95 -38.47 25.57 7.01
N ASN A 96 -38.65 26.61 6.20
CA ASN A 96 -37.82 26.84 5.01
C ASN A 96 -36.73 27.91 5.19
N ASN A 97 -36.70 28.61 6.33
CA ASN A 97 -35.82 29.76 6.51
C ASN A 97 -34.34 29.39 6.45
N SER A 98 -33.53 30.33 5.99
CA SER A 98 -32.12 30.15 5.64
C SER A 98 -31.30 31.43 5.78
N ILE A 99 -29.99 31.41 5.48
CA ILE A 99 -29.23 32.65 5.26
C ILE A 99 -29.60 33.27 3.91
N PHE A 100 -29.69 32.45 2.86
CA PHE A 100 -30.09 32.89 1.52
C PHE A 100 -31.30 32.11 0.99
N GLU A 101 -32.43 32.81 0.85
CA GLU A 101 -33.57 32.32 0.09
C GLU A 101 -33.32 32.59 -1.40
N LEU A 102 -33.20 31.54 -2.21
CA LEU A 102 -32.73 31.60 -3.59
C LEU A 102 -33.89 31.28 -4.55
N SER A 103 -34.48 32.33 -5.15
CA SER A 103 -35.70 32.25 -5.98
C SER A 103 -35.52 32.79 -7.40
N ALA A 104 -34.32 32.65 -7.92
CA ALA A 104 -33.88 33.11 -9.25
C ALA A 104 -32.69 32.25 -9.71
N PRO A 105 -32.27 32.29 -11.00
CA PRO A 105 -31.10 31.55 -11.48
C PRO A 105 -29.77 32.23 -11.09
N ALA A 106 -29.68 32.71 -9.84
CA ALA A 106 -28.52 33.42 -9.31
C ALA A 106 -27.36 32.46 -8.99
N THR A 107 -26.17 33.04 -8.81
CA THR A 107 -24.97 32.32 -8.38
C THR A 107 -24.60 32.73 -6.95
N ILE A 108 -24.36 31.77 -6.07
CA ILE A 108 -23.73 31.96 -4.76
C ILE A 108 -22.40 31.19 -4.79
N GLN A 109 -21.28 31.88 -4.56
CA GLN A 109 -19.95 31.29 -4.69
C GLN A 109 -18.93 31.75 -3.67
N ASN A 110 -17.90 30.93 -3.41
CA ASN A 110 -16.73 31.26 -2.59
C ASN A 110 -17.07 31.85 -1.20
N VAL A 111 -18.12 31.37 -0.54
CA VAL A 111 -18.63 31.92 0.72
C VAL A 111 -18.70 30.84 1.80
N ASN A 112 -18.35 31.20 3.04
CA ASN A 112 -18.48 30.30 4.19
C ASN A 112 -19.75 30.64 4.97
N LEU A 113 -20.72 29.74 5.01
CA LEU A 113 -22.01 29.92 5.68
C LEU A 113 -22.04 29.08 6.96
N ARG A 114 -22.35 29.70 8.10
CA ARG A 114 -22.27 29.07 9.41
C ARG A 114 -23.52 29.29 10.26
N GLY A 115 -24.18 28.22 10.66
CA GLY A 115 -25.52 28.27 11.29
C GLY A 115 -25.58 28.26 12.82
N LYS A 116 -24.47 28.07 13.55
CA LYS A 116 -24.43 27.96 15.03
C LYS A 116 -25.51 27.02 15.65
N ASN A 117 -25.94 26.00 14.91
CA ASN A 117 -27.04 25.07 15.22
C ASN A 117 -28.45 25.72 15.36
N HIS A 118 -28.65 26.93 14.79
CA HIS A 118 -29.97 27.55 14.65
C HIS A 118 -30.87 26.76 13.69
N SER A 119 -32.19 26.79 13.91
CA SER A 119 -33.19 26.01 13.15
C SER A 119 -33.46 26.53 11.73
N ILE A 120 -32.40 26.85 10.97
CA ILE A 120 -32.42 27.35 9.60
C ILE A 120 -31.53 26.49 8.70
N HIS A 121 -31.71 26.59 7.39
CA HIS A 121 -30.77 26.08 6.39
C HIS A 121 -29.62 27.07 6.14
N GLY A 122 -28.57 26.65 5.44
CA GLY A 122 -27.60 27.60 4.88
C GLY A 122 -28.18 28.36 3.69
N ILE A 123 -28.62 27.61 2.68
CA ILE A 123 -29.29 28.13 1.48
C ILE A 123 -30.61 27.36 1.31
N ASN A 124 -31.71 28.07 1.03
CA ASN A 124 -32.98 27.48 0.65
C ASN A 124 -33.35 27.91 -0.78
N ALA A 125 -33.23 27.01 -1.75
CA ALA A 125 -33.60 27.28 -3.14
C ALA A 125 -35.07 26.87 -3.42
N TRP A 126 -35.82 27.72 -4.11
CA TRP A 126 -37.26 27.55 -4.36
C TRP A 126 -37.68 28.29 -5.62
N HIS A 127 -38.36 27.62 -6.56
CA HIS A 127 -38.86 28.23 -7.81
C HIS A 127 -37.80 29.09 -8.54
N THR A 128 -36.60 28.56 -8.75
CA THR A 128 -35.47 29.33 -9.31
C THR A 128 -35.69 29.78 -10.76
N ASN A 129 -36.68 29.21 -11.47
CA ASN A 129 -37.03 29.55 -12.86
C ASN A 129 -35.86 29.44 -13.87
N GLY A 130 -34.87 28.61 -13.53
CA GLY A 130 -33.63 28.39 -14.27
C GLY A 130 -32.58 27.75 -13.36
N ASP A 131 -31.43 27.40 -13.92
CA ASP A 131 -30.34 26.76 -13.17
C ASP A 131 -29.62 27.81 -12.28
N ALA A 132 -29.90 27.80 -10.98
CA ALA A 132 -29.12 28.53 -10.00
C ALA A 132 -27.81 27.80 -9.68
N THR A 133 -26.76 28.53 -9.31
CA THR A 133 -25.42 27.95 -9.08
C THR A 133 -24.96 28.13 -7.63
N VAL A 134 -24.45 27.06 -7.00
CA VAL A 134 -23.87 27.09 -5.65
C VAL A 134 -22.47 26.46 -5.68
N TRP A 135 -21.41 27.28 -5.77
CA TRP A 135 -20.06 26.79 -6.11
C TRP A 135 -18.95 27.24 -5.16
N GLY A 136 -18.17 26.31 -4.63
CA GLY A 136 -17.09 26.65 -3.68
C GLY A 136 -17.64 27.20 -2.36
N VAL A 137 -18.77 26.66 -1.89
CA VAL A 137 -19.50 27.15 -0.72
C VAL A 137 -19.32 26.18 0.44
N THR A 138 -19.00 26.72 1.62
CA THR A 138 -18.92 25.97 2.87
C THR A 138 -20.24 26.13 3.64
N LEU A 139 -20.86 25.05 4.10
CA LEU A 139 -22.18 25.02 4.75
C LEU A 139 -22.08 24.22 6.06
N GLU A 140 -21.90 24.90 7.19
CA GLU A 140 -21.53 24.25 8.45
C GLU A 140 -22.45 24.60 9.64
N ASN A 141 -22.74 23.59 10.45
CA ASN A 141 -23.46 23.72 11.73
C ASN A 141 -24.83 24.41 11.57
N PHE A 142 -25.61 24.01 10.56
CA PHE A 142 -27.02 24.39 10.45
C PHE A 142 -27.90 23.40 11.22
N GLY A 143 -28.98 23.87 11.87
CA GLY A 143 -29.93 22.99 12.57
C GLY A 143 -30.84 22.19 11.62
N LYS A 144 -30.83 22.54 10.33
CA LYS A 144 -31.43 21.78 9.22
C LYS A 144 -30.34 21.41 8.20
N SER A 145 -30.68 21.30 6.93
CA SER A 145 -29.73 20.99 5.85
C SER A 145 -28.83 22.18 5.50
N GLY A 146 -27.60 21.91 5.06
CA GLY A 146 -26.70 22.96 4.56
C GLY A 146 -27.29 23.66 3.33
N LEU A 147 -27.69 22.87 2.33
CA LEU A 147 -28.43 23.31 1.15
C LEU A 147 -29.79 22.61 1.11
N ASN A 148 -30.88 23.37 0.92
CA ASN A 148 -32.18 22.83 0.55
C ASN A 148 -32.51 23.18 -0.91
N VAL A 149 -32.97 22.20 -1.67
CA VAL A 149 -33.40 22.33 -3.07
C VAL A 149 -34.89 21.98 -3.12
N GLY A 150 -35.74 22.97 -2.82
CA GLY A 150 -37.18 22.80 -2.72
C GLY A 150 -37.92 22.86 -4.06
N GLU A 151 -39.25 23.01 -3.98
CA GLU A 151 -40.18 22.95 -5.11
C GLU A 151 -39.73 23.82 -6.29
N GLN A 152 -39.73 23.22 -7.49
CA GLN A 152 -39.35 23.85 -8.76
C GLN A 152 -37.96 24.55 -8.77
N ALA A 153 -37.08 24.23 -7.81
CA ALA A 153 -35.70 24.71 -7.81
C ALA A 153 -34.80 23.84 -8.69
N ARG A 154 -33.96 24.47 -9.52
CA ARG A 154 -32.86 23.81 -10.24
C ARG A 154 -31.55 24.37 -9.74
N VAL A 155 -30.71 23.52 -9.17
CA VAL A 155 -29.43 23.90 -8.58
C VAL A 155 -28.29 23.09 -9.19
N VAL A 156 -27.32 23.79 -9.77
CA VAL A 156 -26.02 23.24 -10.15
C VAL A 156 -25.04 23.58 -9.02
N ALA A 157 -24.57 22.56 -8.30
CA ALA A 157 -23.68 22.74 -7.17
C ALA A 157 -22.36 21.98 -7.34
N GLY A 158 -21.32 22.47 -6.69
CA GLY A 158 -20.02 21.80 -6.71
C GLY A 158 -18.95 22.50 -5.90
N ASN A 159 -17.86 21.79 -5.61
CA ASN A 159 -16.84 22.21 -4.65
C ASN A 159 -17.44 22.61 -3.29
N LEU A 160 -18.51 21.93 -2.87
CA LEU A 160 -19.15 22.15 -1.57
C LEU A 160 -18.30 21.58 -0.44
N THR A 161 -18.30 22.24 0.71
CA THR A 161 -17.78 21.68 1.98
C THR A 161 -18.88 21.74 3.02
N THR A 162 -19.29 20.62 3.61
CA THR A 162 -20.39 20.58 4.58
C THR A 162 -19.99 19.82 5.83
N SER A 163 -20.47 20.27 7.00
CA SER A 163 -20.28 19.53 8.25
C SER A 163 -21.25 19.94 9.35
N GLY A 164 -21.56 19.01 10.26
CA GLY A 164 -22.34 19.31 11.48
C GLY A 164 -23.79 19.76 11.24
N ASN A 165 -24.34 19.54 10.05
CA ASN A 165 -25.70 19.92 9.70
C ASN A 165 -26.72 18.95 10.32
N GLY A 166 -27.84 19.48 10.81
CA GLY A 166 -28.80 18.75 11.65
C GLY A 166 -29.76 17.82 10.91
N TRP A 167 -29.96 18.04 9.61
CA TRP A 167 -30.69 17.12 8.73
C TRP A 167 -29.69 16.36 7.85
N HIS A 168 -29.30 16.97 6.72
CA HIS A 168 -28.41 16.39 5.69
C HIS A 168 -27.42 17.45 5.18
N ALA A 169 -26.41 17.07 4.40
CA ALA A 169 -25.58 18.07 3.70
C ALA A 169 -26.46 18.85 2.71
N ILE A 170 -27.23 18.08 1.93
CA ILE A 170 -28.19 18.57 0.94
C ILE A 170 -29.52 17.84 1.13
N ASP A 171 -30.61 18.60 1.07
CA ASP A 171 -31.97 18.11 1.01
C ASP A 171 -32.60 18.53 -0.33
N VAL A 172 -33.35 17.63 -0.95
CA VAL A 172 -33.95 17.81 -2.27
C VAL A 172 -35.42 17.42 -2.16
N ASP A 173 -36.28 18.42 -2.08
CA ASP A 173 -37.66 18.30 -1.61
C ASP A 173 -38.65 18.81 -2.68
N LYS A 174 -39.84 18.20 -2.72
CA LYS A 174 -41.01 18.54 -3.57
C LYS A 174 -40.83 18.41 -5.10
N THR A 175 -41.99 18.40 -5.76
CA THR A 175 -42.15 18.34 -7.21
C THR A 175 -41.26 19.34 -7.97
N GLY A 176 -40.53 18.82 -8.96
CA GLY A 176 -39.76 19.63 -9.91
C GLY A 176 -38.40 20.12 -9.40
N SER A 177 -38.00 19.76 -8.18
CA SER A 177 -36.66 20.03 -7.65
C SER A 177 -35.59 19.21 -8.37
N TRP A 178 -34.43 19.82 -8.64
CA TRP A 178 -33.35 19.21 -9.40
C TRP A 178 -31.99 19.68 -8.92
N LEU A 179 -31.14 18.72 -8.56
CA LEU A 179 -29.75 18.92 -8.16
C LEU A 179 -28.81 18.31 -9.21
N LYS A 180 -27.81 19.07 -9.64
CA LYS A 180 -26.68 18.56 -10.42
C LYS A 180 -25.38 18.83 -9.66
N LEU A 181 -24.67 17.77 -9.31
CA LEU A 181 -23.38 17.84 -8.64
C LEU A 181 -22.21 17.74 -9.62
N GLY A 182 -21.25 18.64 -9.44
CA GLY A 182 -19.95 18.62 -10.08
C GLY A 182 -18.83 18.97 -9.10
N GLY A 183 -17.61 19.09 -9.62
CA GLY A 183 -16.44 19.42 -8.80
C GLY A 183 -16.06 18.31 -7.80
N ILE A 184 -15.28 18.67 -6.78
CA ILE A 184 -14.87 17.79 -5.68
C ILE A 184 -15.56 18.28 -4.42
N ASN A 185 -16.54 17.53 -3.92
CA ASN A 185 -17.31 17.89 -2.74
C ASN A 185 -16.75 17.18 -1.51
N SER A 186 -16.80 17.83 -0.35
CA SER A 186 -16.38 17.29 0.94
C SER A 186 -17.56 17.34 1.90
N PHE A 187 -18.08 16.16 2.25
CA PHE A 187 -19.20 16.01 3.17
C PHE A 187 -18.71 15.34 4.45
N ASN A 188 -18.89 16.01 5.59
CA ASN A 188 -18.47 15.57 6.92
C ASN A 188 -19.64 15.67 7.92
N GLU A 189 -20.79 15.20 7.46
CA GLU A 189 -21.96 14.84 8.24
C GLU A 189 -21.71 13.53 9.02
N ASN A 190 -22.64 13.14 9.89
CA ASN A 190 -22.59 11.83 10.53
C ASN A 190 -22.61 10.74 9.44
N PRO A 191 -21.62 9.83 9.37
CA PRO A 191 -21.54 8.82 8.30
C PRO A 191 -22.67 7.77 8.36
N LYS A 192 -23.53 7.82 9.40
CA LYS A 192 -24.77 7.03 9.52
C LYS A 192 -26.04 7.78 9.07
N VAL A 193 -25.94 8.95 8.45
CA VAL A 193 -27.06 9.64 7.78
C VAL A 193 -26.72 9.89 6.30
N PRO A 194 -27.71 9.97 5.39
CA PRO A 194 -27.42 10.29 4.01
C PRO A 194 -26.91 11.73 3.89
N VAL A 195 -25.96 11.92 2.98
CA VAL A 195 -25.38 13.23 2.67
C VAL A 195 -26.32 14.03 1.77
N ILE A 196 -26.96 13.38 0.80
CA ILE A 196 -28.06 13.96 0.02
C ILE A 196 -29.30 13.12 0.29
N TYR A 197 -30.34 13.78 0.78
CA TYR A 197 -31.66 13.19 0.96
C TYR A 197 -32.60 13.73 -0.10
N VAL A 198 -33.57 12.91 -0.50
CA VAL A 198 -34.59 13.25 -1.49
C VAL A 198 -35.95 12.84 -0.92
N ASP A 199 -36.74 13.79 -0.44
CA ASP A 199 -38.10 13.56 0.08
C ASP A 199 -39.09 13.36 -1.08
N ASP A 200 -40.01 12.41 -0.93
CA ASP A 200 -41.19 12.21 -1.77
C ASP A 200 -40.93 12.16 -3.31
N VAL A 201 -40.16 11.16 -3.78
CA VAL A 201 -39.98 10.94 -5.24
C VAL A 201 -41.25 10.49 -5.97
N ASN A 202 -42.38 10.33 -5.25
CA ASN A 202 -43.66 9.94 -5.82
C ASN A 202 -44.45 11.13 -6.39
N VAL A 203 -44.16 12.37 -5.99
CA VAL A 203 -44.92 13.57 -6.42
C VAL A 203 -44.38 14.27 -7.68
N GLY A 204 -43.46 13.65 -8.43
CA GLY A 204 -43.10 14.11 -9.79
C GLY A 204 -41.63 13.88 -10.16
N THR A 205 -41.11 14.70 -11.08
CA THR A 205 -39.71 14.60 -11.51
C THR A 205 -38.77 15.30 -10.53
N ILE A 206 -38.29 14.54 -9.53
CA ILE A 206 -37.15 14.94 -8.69
C ILE A 206 -35.89 14.26 -9.24
N GLY A 207 -34.78 14.99 -9.31
CA GLY A 207 -33.55 14.49 -9.94
C GLY A 207 -32.26 14.90 -9.23
N VAL A 208 -31.36 13.94 -9.05
CA VAL A 208 -29.96 14.17 -8.67
C VAL A 208 -29.08 13.61 -9.79
N ILE A 209 -28.27 14.47 -10.42
CA ILE A 209 -27.17 14.04 -11.30
C ILE A 209 -25.87 14.08 -10.51
N ASP A 210 -25.31 12.90 -10.25
CA ASP A 210 -23.93 12.71 -9.78
C ASP A 210 -23.04 12.31 -10.96
N SER A 211 -22.38 13.29 -11.59
CA SER A 211 -21.49 13.03 -12.74
C SER A 211 -20.14 12.37 -12.41
N PRO A 212 -19.54 12.55 -11.20
CA PRO A 212 -18.36 11.77 -10.81
C PRO A 212 -18.65 10.39 -10.18
N ASN A 213 -19.92 10.01 -9.95
CA ASN A 213 -20.32 8.71 -9.38
C ASN A 213 -19.66 8.45 -8.00
N LEU A 214 -19.69 9.47 -7.13
CA LEU A 214 -19.13 9.44 -5.78
C LEU A 214 -20.14 8.91 -4.74
N TYR A 215 -21.42 8.87 -5.08
CA TYR A 215 -22.47 8.48 -4.13
C TYR A 215 -23.12 7.15 -4.51
N GLY A 216 -23.19 6.24 -3.54
CA GLY A 216 -24.12 5.14 -3.58
C GLY A 216 -25.52 5.64 -3.23
N HIS A 217 -26.55 5.13 -3.89
CA HIS A 217 -27.93 5.47 -3.56
C HIS A 217 -28.75 4.22 -3.23
N ILE A 218 -29.76 4.41 -2.40
CA ILE A 218 -30.74 3.39 -2.03
C ILE A 218 -32.12 3.97 -2.32
N ASP A 219 -32.96 3.17 -2.98
CA ASP A 219 -34.38 3.44 -3.11
C ASP A 219 -35.18 2.60 -2.11
N ASN A 220 -36.36 3.11 -1.75
CA ASN A 220 -37.25 2.46 -0.79
C ASN A 220 -38.04 1.29 -1.40
N THR A 221 -37.61 0.73 -2.54
CA THR A 221 -38.22 -0.43 -3.20
C THR A 221 -37.39 -1.71 -3.09
N GLY A 222 -36.13 -1.63 -2.64
CA GLY A 222 -35.20 -2.78 -2.59
C GLY A 222 -34.72 -3.24 -1.20
N HIS A 223 -34.56 -2.35 -0.22
CA HIS A 223 -33.96 -2.69 1.09
C HIS A 223 -34.73 -2.11 2.28
N LEU A 224 -34.61 -2.77 3.44
CA LEU A 224 -35.33 -2.44 4.67
C LEU A 224 -34.83 -1.12 5.27
N LEU A 225 -35.65 -0.08 5.16
CA LEU A 225 -35.56 1.10 6.03
C LEU A 225 -35.99 0.75 7.46
N ASP A 226 -35.07 0.17 8.25
CA ASP A 226 -35.29 0.00 9.70
C ASP A 226 -34.24 0.77 10.52
N ALA A 227 -34.16 2.07 10.26
CA ALA A 227 -33.56 3.07 11.14
C ALA A 227 -34.03 4.49 10.76
N VAL A 228 -34.83 5.10 11.65
CA VAL A 228 -35.12 6.56 11.73
C VAL A 228 -35.95 7.17 10.57
N ASN A 229 -37.27 7.25 10.78
CA ASN A 229 -38.20 8.27 10.23
C ASN A 229 -38.40 8.46 8.70
N TYR A 230 -37.67 7.78 7.82
CA TYR A 230 -37.85 7.90 6.36
C TYR A 230 -39.22 7.37 5.88
N ARG A 231 -39.77 7.98 4.84
CA ARG A 231 -41.11 7.76 4.27
C ARG A 231 -41.09 6.84 3.05
N THR A 232 -42.25 6.26 2.73
CA THR A 232 -42.45 5.50 1.50
C THR A 232 -42.41 6.43 0.29
N GLY A 233 -41.30 6.43 -0.45
CA GLY A 233 -41.09 7.32 -1.59
C GLY A 233 -39.76 8.06 -1.61
N ASP A 234 -38.95 7.99 -0.56
CA ASP A 234 -37.69 8.75 -0.53
C ASP A 234 -36.57 8.06 -1.32
N ARG A 235 -35.50 8.81 -1.58
CA ARG A 235 -34.22 8.28 -2.05
C ARG A 235 -33.07 8.87 -1.25
N ALA A 236 -32.20 8.00 -0.74
CA ALA A 236 -31.06 8.39 0.08
C ALA A 236 -29.75 8.18 -0.69
N TYR A 237 -28.87 9.18 -0.69
CA TYR A 237 -27.51 9.08 -1.22
C TYR A 237 -26.50 9.16 -0.07
N PHE A 238 -25.58 8.20 -0.04
CA PHE A 238 -24.46 8.13 0.90
C PHE A 238 -23.16 8.26 0.12
N LEU A 239 -22.09 8.71 0.79
CA LEU A 239 -20.74 8.53 0.26
C LEU A 239 -20.51 7.05 -0.06
N ALA A 240 -19.93 6.76 -1.24
CA ALA A 240 -19.56 5.40 -1.58
C ALA A 240 -18.58 4.84 -0.53
N LEU A 241 -18.82 3.59 -0.10
CA LEU A 241 -17.93 2.91 0.83
C LEU A 241 -16.67 2.44 0.11
N ASP A 242 -15.51 2.75 0.67
CA ASP A 242 -14.24 2.17 0.23
C ASP A 242 -14.24 0.64 0.39
N ALA A 243 -13.54 -0.05 -0.51
CA ALA A 243 -13.30 -1.48 -0.36
C ALA A 243 -12.34 -1.73 0.81
N PRO A 244 -12.62 -2.67 1.74
CA PRO A 244 -11.69 -3.03 2.80
C PRO A 244 -10.35 -3.54 2.23
N GLU A 245 -9.24 -3.09 2.80
CA GLU A 245 -7.92 -3.64 2.49
C GLU A 245 -7.66 -4.88 3.36
N LEU A 246 -7.13 -5.95 2.77
CA LEU A 246 -6.82 -7.17 3.50
C LEU A 246 -5.46 -7.04 4.19
N VAL A 247 -5.41 -7.29 5.50
CA VAL A 247 -4.23 -7.04 6.35
C VAL A 247 -3.47 -8.34 6.63
N ALA A 248 -4.17 -9.38 7.09
CA ALA A 248 -3.56 -10.68 7.39
C ALA A 248 -4.54 -11.85 7.15
N PRO A 249 -4.06 -13.06 6.81
CA PRO A 249 -2.68 -13.35 6.38
C PRO A 249 -2.33 -12.60 5.09
N SER A 250 -1.04 -12.40 4.81
CA SER A 250 -0.60 -11.76 3.57
C SER A 250 -0.91 -12.64 2.34
N ASN A 251 -1.04 -12.03 1.17
CA ASN A 251 -1.36 -12.76 -0.06
C ASN A 251 -0.29 -13.81 -0.40
N ASN A 252 -0.72 -15.04 -0.71
CA ASN A 252 0.12 -16.22 -0.95
C ASN A 252 0.94 -16.70 0.26
N SER A 253 0.58 -16.31 1.48
CA SER A 253 1.23 -16.84 2.69
C SER A 253 0.83 -18.29 3.00
N SER A 254 1.77 -19.02 3.60
CA SER A 254 1.52 -20.29 4.28
C SER A 254 1.40 -20.05 5.78
N VAL A 255 0.44 -20.68 6.44
CA VAL A 255 0.11 -20.47 7.86
C VAL A 255 -0.37 -21.74 8.55
N LYS A 256 -0.22 -21.82 9.86
CA LYS A 256 -0.76 -22.95 10.65
C LYS A 256 -2.27 -22.88 10.81
N GLY A 257 -2.91 -24.03 10.81
CA GLY A 257 -4.35 -24.17 11.00
C GLY A 257 -4.82 -24.14 12.46
N ALA A 258 -3.91 -24.25 13.44
CA ALA A 258 -4.25 -24.23 14.86
C ALA A 258 -5.11 -23.00 15.24
N SER A 259 -4.73 -21.81 14.75
CA SER A 259 -5.54 -20.59 14.81
C SER A 259 -5.22 -19.71 13.60
N LEU A 260 -6.22 -19.50 12.75
CA LEU A 260 -6.14 -18.71 11.53
C LEU A 260 -7.05 -17.47 11.66
N THR A 261 -6.44 -16.29 11.74
CA THR A 261 -7.16 -15.01 11.79
C THR A 261 -7.04 -14.29 10.45
N ASN A 262 -8.16 -14.14 9.75
CA ASN A 262 -8.31 -13.21 8.64
C ASN A 262 -8.67 -11.83 9.19
N SER A 263 -8.02 -10.77 8.72
CA SER A 263 -8.24 -9.39 9.18
C SER A 263 -8.12 -8.38 8.04
N TRP A 264 -8.83 -7.27 8.18
CA TRP A 264 -8.96 -6.22 7.16
C TRP A 264 -9.01 -4.83 7.80
N THR A 265 -8.93 -3.77 7.00
CA THR A 265 -9.04 -2.38 7.49
C THR A 265 -10.48 -2.00 7.85
N ALA A 266 -10.62 -1.07 8.79
CA ALA A 266 -11.90 -0.42 9.05
C ALA A 266 -12.27 0.52 7.88
N VAL A 267 -13.57 0.70 7.63
CA VAL A 267 -14.11 1.52 6.53
C VAL A 267 -15.10 2.49 7.16
N SER A 268 -14.96 3.78 6.84
CA SER A 268 -15.87 4.81 7.39
C SER A 268 -17.29 4.59 6.90
N GLY A 269 -18.28 4.74 7.77
CA GLY A 269 -19.69 4.48 7.46
C GLY A 269 -20.08 3.00 7.37
N ALA A 270 -19.13 2.05 7.46
CA ALA A 270 -19.46 0.64 7.58
C ALA A 270 -20.16 0.35 8.91
N ASP A 271 -21.17 -0.51 8.85
CA ASP A 271 -21.87 -1.08 10.01
C ASP A 271 -21.40 -2.52 10.25
N HIS A 272 -21.21 -3.28 9.17
CA HIS A 272 -20.63 -4.61 9.19
C HIS A 272 -19.87 -4.91 7.89
N TYR A 273 -19.24 -6.09 7.85
CA TYR A 273 -18.46 -6.61 6.74
C TYR A 273 -18.98 -7.96 6.32
N VAL A 274 -19.08 -8.23 5.01
CA VAL A 274 -19.31 -9.58 4.49
C VAL A 274 -17.97 -10.19 4.10
N TYR A 275 -17.61 -11.30 4.73
CA TYR A 275 -16.46 -12.13 4.38
C TYR A 275 -16.91 -13.27 3.47
N GLU A 276 -16.17 -13.51 2.39
CA GLU A 276 -16.31 -14.71 1.56
C GLU A 276 -14.95 -15.40 1.36
N SER A 277 -14.96 -16.73 1.27
CA SER A 277 -13.80 -17.54 0.89
C SER A 277 -14.19 -18.62 -0.10
N TYR A 278 -13.22 -19.14 -0.86
CA TYR A 278 -13.46 -20.03 -2.01
C TYR A 278 -12.42 -21.15 -2.13
N ASN A 279 -12.84 -22.30 -2.65
CA ASN A 279 -12.01 -23.46 -2.92
C ASN A 279 -11.39 -23.46 -4.33
N ASP A 280 -11.43 -22.34 -5.04
CA ASP A 280 -10.88 -22.25 -6.40
C ASP A 280 -9.34 -22.43 -6.38
N ASP A 281 -8.79 -23.15 -7.36
CA ASP A 281 -7.33 -23.25 -7.53
C ASP A 281 -6.72 -21.91 -7.99
N ASP A 282 -7.53 -21.08 -8.66
CA ASP A 282 -7.21 -19.77 -9.22
C ASP A 282 -8.00 -18.61 -8.55
N ALA A 283 -7.68 -17.38 -8.93
CA ALA A 283 -8.27 -16.16 -8.34
C ALA A 283 -9.68 -15.84 -8.91
N SER A 284 -10.51 -16.85 -9.18
CA SER A 284 -11.78 -16.67 -9.91
C SER A 284 -13.02 -16.46 -9.02
N ALA A 285 -12.98 -16.88 -7.75
CA ALA A 285 -14.06 -16.70 -6.76
C ALA A 285 -15.43 -17.29 -7.18
N ASN A 286 -15.39 -18.49 -7.78
CA ASN A 286 -16.57 -19.21 -8.26
C ASN A 286 -17.03 -20.32 -7.29
N SER A 287 -16.10 -20.94 -6.56
CA SER A 287 -16.37 -22.11 -5.68
C SER A 287 -16.49 -21.71 -4.22
N LEU A 288 -17.62 -21.09 -3.83
CA LEU A 288 -17.84 -20.57 -2.47
C LEU A 288 -17.63 -21.65 -1.38
N ARG A 289 -16.68 -21.38 -0.49
CA ARG A 289 -16.30 -22.21 0.67
C ARG A 289 -17.00 -21.77 1.96
N TRP A 290 -17.11 -20.46 2.19
CA TRP A 290 -17.74 -19.87 3.38
C TRP A 290 -18.20 -18.45 3.10
N ARG A 291 -19.32 -18.04 3.72
CA ARG A 291 -19.85 -16.67 3.69
C ARG A 291 -20.45 -16.33 5.05
N GLU A 292 -20.06 -15.19 5.62
CA GLU A 292 -20.56 -14.75 6.93
C GLU A 292 -20.37 -13.24 7.09
N SER A 293 -21.12 -12.62 8.02
CA SER A 293 -21.05 -11.18 8.31
C SER A 293 -20.45 -10.90 9.69
N PHE A 294 -19.61 -9.87 9.80
CA PHE A 294 -18.88 -9.50 11.00
C PHE A 294 -18.96 -8.00 11.26
N THR A 295 -19.24 -7.58 12.49
CA THR A 295 -19.10 -6.18 12.94
C THR A 295 -17.65 -5.85 13.34
N SER A 296 -16.82 -6.87 13.59
CA SER A 296 -15.38 -6.76 13.76
C SER A 296 -14.63 -6.73 12.43
N THR A 297 -13.43 -6.14 12.43
CA THR A 297 -12.51 -6.13 11.27
C THR A 297 -11.66 -7.41 11.15
N SER A 298 -12.16 -8.52 11.71
CA SER A 298 -11.48 -9.82 11.65
C SER A 298 -12.44 -11.00 11.87
N LYS A 299 -12.00 -12.16 11.39
CA LYS A 299 -12.60 -13.49 11.55
C LYS A 299 -11.50 -14.47 11.96
N THR A 300 -11.71 -15.24 13.03
CA THR A 300 -10.78 -16.30 13.46
C THR A 300 -11.41 -17.68 13.34
N ALA A 301 -10.65 -18.65 12.84
CA ALA A 301 -11.02 -20.06 12.82
C ALA A 301 -9.90 -20.91 13.45
N THR A 302 -10.28 -21.94 14.22
CA THR A 302 -9.34 -22.84 14.91
C THR A 302 -9.40 -24.25 14.33
N ASN A 303 -8.32 -25.01 14.45
CA ASN A 303 -8.21 -26.40 13.96
C ASN A 303 -8.54 -26.55 12.47
N VAL A 304 -8.10 -25.58 11.65
CA VAL A 304 -8.28 -25.60 10.19
C VAL A 304 -7.38 -26.68 9.58
N ALA A 305 -7.97 -27.66 8.91
CA ALA A 305 -7.22 -28.69 8.19
C ALA A 305 -6.40 -28.10 7.03
N ASN A 306 -5.39 -28.84 6.56
CA ASN A 306 -4.57 -28.43 5.42
C ASN A 306 -5.46 -28.11 4.21
N ALA A 307 -5.35 -26.90 3.68
CA ALA A 307 -6.22 -26.40 2.62
C ALA A 307 -5.60 -25.16 1.97
N THR A 308 -5.71 -25.04 0.66
CA THR A 308 -5.46 -23.77 -0.04
C THR A 308 -6.80 -23.15 -0.38
N PHE A 309 -6.97 -21.86 -0.10
CA PHE A 309 -8.21 -21.14 -0.41
C PHE A 309 -7.96 -19.65 -0.69
N TRP A 310 -8.90 -19.03 -1.40
CA TRP A 310 -8.93 -17.59 -1.62
C TRP A 310 -9.97 -16.94 -0.72
N TRP A 311 -9.78 -15.67 -0.34
CA TRP A 311 -10.75 -14.93 0.45
C TRP A 311 -10.77 -13.43 0.12
N ARG A 312 -11.91 -12.80 0.37
CA ARG A 312 -12.17 -11.36 0.18
C ARG A 312 -13.21 -10.85 1.17
N VAL A 313 -13.29 -9.52 1.31
CA VAL A 313 -14.23 -8.84 2.21
C VAL A 313 -14.84 -7.62 1.51
N LYS A 314 -16.09 -7.28 1.83
CA LYS A 314 -16.68 -5.97 1.50
C LYS A 314 -17.31 -5.34 2.73
N ALA A 315 -17.38 -4.02 2.77
CA ALA A 315 -18.11 -3.26 3.79
C ALA A 315 -19.58 -3.11 3.40
N VAL A 316 -20.45 -2.98 4.41
CA VAL A 316 -21.88 -2.70 4.25
C VAL A 316 -22.29 -1.69 5.33
N ASN A 317 -23.02 -0.62 4.96
CA ASN A 317 -23.53 0.35 5.94
C ASN A 317 -24.87 -0.11 6.57
N SER A 318 -25.36 0.64 7.55
CA SER A 318 -26.60 0.33 8.28
C SER A 318 -27.88 0.36 7.43
N PHE A 319 -27.80 0.80 6.17
CA PHE A 319 -28.92 0.85 5.22
C PHE A 319 -28.81 -0.22 4.11
N GLY A 320 -27.71 -0.99 4.08
CA GLY A 320 -27.47 -2.02 3.07
C GLY A 320 -26.69 -1.55 1.83
N LEU A 321 -26.15 -0.32 1.80
CA LEU A 321 -25.20 0.06 0.75
C LEU A 321 -23.91 -0.73 0.93
N GLU A 322 -23.47 -1.41 -0.12
CA GLU A 322 -22.27 -2.24 -0.13
C GLU A 322 -21.08 -1.54 -0.81
N SER A 323 -19.87 -1.77 -0.32
CA SER A 323 -18.64 -1.40 -1.03
C SER A 323 -18.39 -2.35 -2.21
N SER A 324 -17.44 -1.98 -3.08
CA SER A 324 -16.75 -2.99 -3.89
C SER A 324 -16.05 -4.02 -2.99
N TRP A 325 -15.90 -5.25 -3.50
CA TRP A 325 -15.09 -6.27 -2.82
C TRP A 325 -13.61 -5.87 -2.77
N SER A 326 -12.91 -6.27 -1.71
CA SER A 326 -11.45 -6.28 -1.65
C SER A 326 -10.86 -7.13 -2.79
N SER A 327 -9.56 -6.94 -3.05
CA SER A 327 -8.80 -7.96 -3.81
C SER A 327 -8.88 -9.33 -3.14
N LEU A 328 -8.78 -10.40 -3.95
CA LEU A 328 -8.69 -11.77 -3.47
C LEU A 328 -7.28 -12.06 -2.96
N TYR A 329 -7.17 -12.55 -1.72
CA TYR A 329 -5.92 -13.06 -1.16
C TYR A 329 -5.94 -14.58 -1.12
N LYS A 330 -4.85 -15.22 -1.58
CA LYS A 330 -4.61 -16.66 -1.42
C LYS A 330 -3.98 -16.92 -0.06
N VAL A 331 -4.38 -17.98 0.61
CA VAL A 331 -3.71 -18.52 1.79
C VAL A 331 -3.62 -20.04 1.70
N THR A 332 -2.47 -20.59 2.10
CA THR A 332 -2.25 -22.02 2.26
C THR A 332 -2.16 -22.35 3.74
N VAL A 333 -3.07 -23.18 4.22
CA VAL A 333 -3.01 -23.75 5.56
C VAL A 333 -2.17 -25.02 5.50
N ASP A 334 -1.10 -25.06 6.29
CA ASP A 334 -0.27 -26.25 6.47
C ASP A 334 0.00 -26.48 7.96
N ASN A 335 -0.26 -27.70 8.41
CA ASN A 335 -0.02 -28.18 9.78
C ASN A 335 1.07 -29.27 9.82
N THR A 336 1.72 -29.53 8.69
CA THR A 336 2.70 -30.62 8.53
C THR A 336 4.09 -30.09 8.84
N ALA A 337 4.78 -30.68 9.82
CA ALA A 337 6.20 -30.39 9.98
C ALA A 337 7.01 -31.08 8.86
N PRO A 338 8.10 -30.44 8.37
CA PRO A 338 9.12 -31.10 7.57
C PRO A 338 9.67 -32.39 8.21
N SER A 339 10.48 -33.14 7.46
CA SER A 339 11.26 -34.22 8.07
C SER A 339 12.29 -33.70 9.07
N VAL A 340 12.70 -34.56 10.01
CA VAL A 340 13.91 -34.30 10.82
C VAL A 340 15.09 -34.30 9.85
N PRO A 341 15.92 -33.24 9.82
CA PRO A 341 16.98 -33.15 8.82
C PRO A 341 18.10 -34.14 9.10
N THR A 342 18.63 -34.72 8.03
CA THR A 342 19.91 -35.44 8.05
C THR A 342 21.04 -34.45 7.75
N PHE A 343 22.28 -34.80 8.09
CA PHE A 343 23.41 -33.92 7.86
C PHE A 343 24.72 -34.68 7.75
N THR A 344 25.69 -34.04 7.08
CA THR A 344 27.09 -34.45 7.05
C THR A 344 27.93 -33.30 7.57
N MET A 345 28.84 -33.57 8.51
CA MET A 345 29.84 -32.59 8.96
C MET A 345 31.11 -32.72 8.13
N TYR A 346 31.74 -31.59 7.84
CA TYR A 346 33.00 -31.46 7.13
C TYR A 346 33.98 -30.59 7.93
N ASP A 347 35.27 -30.88 7.80
CA ASP A 347 36.35 -29.98 8.23
C ASP A 347 36.63 -28.87 7.20
N ALA A 348 37.60 -28.01 7.51
CA ALA A 348 38.00 -26.91 6.62
C ALA A 348 38.64 -27.37 5.30
N ASP A 349 39.19 -28.59 5.26
CA ASP A 349 39.80 -29.20 4.07
C ASP A 349 38.77 -29.96 3.21
N GLY A 350 37.54 -30.12 3.71
CA GLY A 350 36.43 -30.80 3.02
C GLY A 350 36.32 -32.31 3.30
N ASN A 351 37.02 -32.85 4.31
CA ASN A 351 36.88 -34.24 4.72
C ASN A 351 35.63 -34.44 5.58
N VAL A 352 34.98 -35.60 5.46
CA VAL A 352 33.79 -35.95 6.26
C VAL A 352 34.18 -36.32 7.69
N ILE A 353 33.51 -35.69 8.66
CA ILE A 353 33.76 -35.86 10.10
C ILE A 353 32.65 -36.69 10.75
N THR A 354 33.05 -37.64 11.59
CA THR A 354 32.15 -38.60 12.25
C THR A 354 32.26 -38.64 13.78
N SER A 355 33.36 -38.13 14.36
CA SER A 355 33.64 -38.23 15.80
C SER A 355 34.74 -37.28 16.30
N ASP A 356 35.87 -37.17 15.60
CA ASP A 356 36.98 -36.28 15.95
C ASP A 356 37.30 -35.28 14.83
N ILE A 357 37.72 -34.07 15.18
CA ILE A 357 38.14 -33.01 14.24
C ILE A 357 39.33 -32.21 14.77
N THR A 358 40.24 -31.81 13.88
CA THR A 358 41.45 -31.03 14.21
C THR A 358 41.44 -29.59 13.70
N THR A 359 40.60 -29.27 12.71
CA THR A 359 40.37 -27.90 12.25
C THR A 359 39.45 -27.16 13.21
N LYS A 360 39.67 -25.83 13.36
CA LYS A 360 38.79 -24.99 14.19
C LYS A 360 37.46 -24.68 13.49
N GLU A 361 37.51 -24.46 12.19
CA GLU A 361 36.34 -24.26 11.33
C GLU A 361 35.72 -25.62 10.96
N PHE A 362 34.40 -25.63 10.84
CA PHE A 362 33.61 -26.77 10.38
C PHE A 362 32.41 -26.32 9.55
N LYS A 363 31.90 -27.24 8.71
CA LYS A 363 30.66 -27.07 7.95
C LYS A 363 29.71 -28.24 8.18
N PHE A 364 28.45 -27.97 8.50
CA PHE A 364 27.36 -28.93 8.36
C PHE A 364 26.61 -28.69 7.04
N VAL A 365 26.45 -29.73 6.25
CA VAL A 365 25.53 -29.76 5.10
C VAL A 365 24.28 -30.54 5.51
N LEU A 366 23.18 -29.81 5.72
CA LEU A 366 21.87 -30.30 6.14
C LEU A 366 21.04 -30.68 4.91
N ASN A 367 20.33 -31.80 4.97
CA ASN A 367 19.41 -32.27 3.94
C ASN A 367 18.01 -32.49 4.54
N SER A 368 16.99 -31.99 3.86
CA SER A 368 15.59 -32.01 4.33
C SER A 368 14.62 -32.15 3.16
N SER A 369 13.31 -32.15 3.46
CA SER A 369 12.27 -31.91 2.47
C SER A 369 12.37 -30.50 1.84
N SER A 370 11.80 -30.34 0.64
CA SER A 370 11.90 -29.14 -0.20
C SER A 370 11.00 -27.98 0.20
N ASP A 371 10.17 -28.17 1.23
CA ASP A 371 9.28 -27.19 1.86
C ASP A 371 9.97 -26.38 2.97
N VAL A 372 11.19 -26.76 3.36
CA VAL A 372 11.98 -26.11 4.39
C VAL A 372 12.48 -24.75 3.93
N VAL A 373 12.30 -23.74 4.78
CA VAL A 373 12.77 -22.36 4.56
C VAL A 373 13.80 -21.89 5.58
N ARG A 374 13.89 -22.55 6.75
CA ARG A 374 14.88 -22.25 7.79
C ARG A 374 15.17 -23.45 8.69
N TYR A 375 16.27 -23.37 9.44
CA TYR A 375 16.68 -24.36 10.42
C TYR A 375 16.78 -23.76 11.83
N GLN A 376 16.65 -24.61 12.85
CA GLN A 376 16.93 -24.31 14.25
C GLN A 376 18.08 -25.19 14.73
N LEU A 377 18.92 -24.67 15.63
CA LEU A 377 20.02 -25.42 16.25
C LEU A 377 19.78 -25.53 17.76
N ARG A 378 20.18 -26.65 18.34
CA ARG A 378 20.56 -26.78 19.75
C ARG A 378 22.03 -27.20 19.79
N TYR A 379 22.84 -26.38 20.44
CA TYR A 379 24.26 -26.59 20.65
C TYR A 379 24.56 -26.68 22.14
N THR A 380 25.41 -27.62 22.53
CA THR A 380 25.99 -27.73 23.89
C THR A 380 27.42 -28.24 23.84
N ASN A 381 28.20 -28.07 24.91
CA ASN A 381 29.55 -28.64 25.03
C ASN A 381 29.89 -29.03 26.47
N ASP A 382 30.78 -30.01 26.61
CA ASP A 382 31.27 -30.54 27.90
C ASP A 382 32.64 -29.94 28.27
N ILE A 383 32.86 -28.66 27.97
CA ILE A 383 34.15 -27.99 28.16
C ILE A 383 34.14 -27.18 29.47
N ALA A 384 34.96 -27.59 30.42
CA ALA A 384 35.09 -26.92 31.71
C ALA A 384 35.61 -25.48 31.54
N GLY A 385 34.78 -24.50 31.92
CA GLY A 385 35.13 -23.08 31.84
C GLY A 385 34.89 -22.43 30.47
N ALA A 386 34.24 -23.11 29.52
CA ALA A 386 33.80 -22.49 28.27
C ALA A 386 32.85 -21.31 28.51
N ALA A 387 33.00 -20.24 27.73
CA ALA A 387 32.22 -19.01 27.89
C ALA A 387 30.72 -19.19 27.60
N VAL A 388 30.35 -20.20 26.80
CA VAL A 388 28.96 -20.59 26.50
C VAL A 388 28.89 -22.11 26.44
N SER A 389 28.22 -22.74 27.39
CA SER A 389 27.99 -24.19 27.43
C SER A 389 26.74 -24.63 26.65
N SER A 390 25.85 -23.71 26.27
CA SER A 390 24.64 -23.99 25.51
C SER A 390 24.18 -22.79 24.66
N TRP A 391 23.75 -23.04 23.42
CA TRP A 391 23.16 -22.04 22.52
C TRP A 391 22.00 -22.68 21.74
N SER A 392 20.94 -21.93 21.42
CA SER A 392 19.77 -22.49 20.74
C SER A 392 19.03 -21.45 19.88
N PRO A 393 19.58 -21.05 18.72
CA PRO A 393 18.91 -20.11 17.82
C PRO A 393 17.68 -20.77 17.16
N ASN A 394 16.55 -20.07 17.24
CA ASN A 394 15.30 -20.49 16.59
C ASN A 394 15.36 -20.36 15.06
N ASP A 395 16.30 -19.57 14.53
CA ASP A 395 16.58 -19.44 13.11
C ASP A 395 18.09 -19.25 12.93
N ILE A 396 18.76 -20.25 12.35
CA ILE A 396 20.21 -20.20 12.10
C ILE A 396 20.52 -19.24 10.94
N SER A 397 19.61 -19.06 9.97
CA SER A 397 19.87 -18.17 8.82
C SER A 397 20.05 -16.71 9.26
N ALA A 398 19.33 -16.29 10.30
CA ALA A 398 19.45 -14.98 10.91
C ALA A 398 20.75 -14.76 11.72
N THR A 399 21.57 -15.80 11.93
CA THR A 399 22.82 -15.70 12.72
C THR A 399 24.05 -15.28 11.90
N GLY A 400 23.94 -15.27 10.57
CA GLY A 400 25.07 -15.05 9.66
C GLY A 400 25.92 -16.30 9.36
N HIS A 401 25.75 -17.38 10.12
CA HIS A 401 26.46 -18.65 9.94
C HIS A 401 25.85 -19.58 8.87
N MET A 402 24.78 -19.17 8.19
CA MET A 402 24.11 -19.95 7.15
C MET A 402 23.70 -19.03 5.98
N ALA A 403 24.66 -18.77 5.09
CA ALA A 403 24.44 -17.96 3.88
C ALA A 403 23.69 -18.72 2.78
N THR A 404 23.97 -20.02 2.64
CA THR A 404 23.18 -20.96 1.82
C THR A 404 22.24 -21.72 2.75
N LEU A 405 20.94 -21.82 2.41
CA LEU A 405 20.01 -22.62 3.22
C LEU A 405 20.49 -24.08 3.24
N GLY A 406 20.76 -24.59 4.45
CA GLY A 406 21.27 -25.95 4.66
C GLY A 406 22.80 -26.04 4.79
N GLU A 407 23.58 -24.99 4.57
CA GLU A 407 25.01 -24.98 4.89
C GLU A 407 25.28 -24.12 6.13
N TYR A 408 25.55 -24.74 7.27
CA TYR A 408 25.92 -24.06 8.51
C TYR A 408 27.44 -24.12 8.69
N ILE A 409 28.10 -22.96 8.72
CA ILE A 409 29.56 -22.82 8.82
C ILE A 409 29.89 -22.00 10.06
N ASP A 410 30.71 -22.56 10.95
CA ASP A 410 31.08 -21.93 12.21
C ASP A 410 32.44 -22.45 12.72
N ASN A 411 32.88 -21.94 13.87
CA ASN A 411 34.18 -22.21 14.47
C ASN A 411 34.03 -22.67 15.92
N PHE A 412 34.86 -23.62 16.34
CA PHE A 412 35.02 -24.00 17.75
C PHE A 412 35.66 -22.86 18.55
N THR A 413 34.81 -21.93 18.99
CA THR A 413 35.18 -20.74 19.77
C THR A 413 35.19 -21.00 21.27
N GLN A 414 34.59 -22.10 21.73
CA GLN A 414 34.49 -22.47 23.14
C GLN A 414 35.74 -23.17 23.71
N GLY A 415 36.65 -23.68 22.86
CA GLY A 415 37.85 -24.41 23.26
C GLY A 415 37.87 -25.83 22.69
N GLU A 416 38.88 -26.62 23.07
CA GLU A 416 39.01 -28.04 22.73
C GLU A 416 38.19 -28.91 23.70
N GLY A 417 37.64 -30.02 23.19
CA GLY A 417 36.80 -30.95 23.93
C GLY A 417 35.54 -31.35 23.15
N VAL A 418 34.53 -31.83 23.88
CA VAL A 418 33.32 -32.43 23.29
C VAL A 418 32.22 -31.40 23.05
N HIS A 419 31.67 -31.42 21.85
CA HIS A 419 30.59 -30.56 21.36
C HIS A 419 29.42 -31.41 20.86
N HIS A 420 28.19 -30.93 21.07
CA HIS A 420 26.96 -31.58 20.62
C HIS A 420 26.09 -30.64 19.80
N PHE A 421 25.60 -31.12 18.66
CA PHE A 421 24.75 -30.37 17.73
C PHE A 421 23.47 -31.16 17.40
N SER A 422 22.31 -30.51 17.51
CA SER A 422 21.01 -31.04 17.08
C SER A 422 20.30 -30.02 16.19
N PHE A 423 19.80 -30.46 15.03
CA PHE A 423 19.13 -29.59 14.07
C PHE A 423 17.63 -29.92 13.95
N SER A 424 16.81 -28.89 13.73
CA SER A 424 15.39 -28.99 13.38
C SER A 424 15.13 -28.19 12.11
N ALA A 425 14.28 -28.69 11.22
CA ALA A 425 13.94 -28.03 9.95
C ALA A 425 12.53 -27.45 10.03
N CYS A 426 12.30 -26.27 9.46
CA CYS A 426 11.01 -25.59 9.50
C CYS A 426 10.54 -25.07 8.14
N ASP A 427 9.24 -25.16 7.89
CA ASP A 427 8.57 -24.73 6.66
C ASP A 427 8.15 -23.23 6.67
N ALA A 428 7.54 -22.78 5.57
CA ALA A 428 6.99 -21.44 5.42
C ALA A 428 5.78 -21.12 6.33
N ALA A 429 5.02 -22.13 6.77
CA ALA A 429 3.96 -21.97 7.77
C ALA A 429 4.51 -21.90 9.22
N GLY A 430 5.81 -22.13 9.39
CA GLY A 430 6.52 -22.19 10.66
C GLY A 430 6.36 -23.50 11.42
N ASN A 431 5.85 -24.57 10.80
CA ASN A 431 5.92 -25.92 11.37
C ASN A 431 7.38 -26.34 11.41
N CYS A 432 7.79 -26.98 12.50
CA CYS A 432 9.17 -27.40 12.73
C CYS A 432 9.19 -28.88 13.10
N SER A 433 10.16 -29.61 12.57
CA SER A 433 10.38 -31.00 12.90
C SER A 433 10.87 -31.20 14.33
N ALA A 434 10.94 -32.45 14.79
CA ALA A 434 11.69 -32.73 16.00
C ALA A 434 13.18 -32.43 15.77
N PHE A 435 13.90 -32.08 16.83
CA PHE A 435 15.36 -31.98 16.75
C PHE A 435 15.97 -33.36 16.47
N SER A 436 17.00 -33.40 15.63
CA SER A 436 17.81 -34.59 15.39
C SER A 436 18.41 -35.13 16.68
N THR A 437 18.76 -36.42 16.69
CA THR A 437 19.67 -36.96 17.71
C THR A 437 20.96 -36.12 17.76
N PRO A 438 21.51 -35.82 18.94
CA PRO A 438 22.73 -35.03 19.04
C PRO A 438 23.90 -35.68 18.31
N PHE A 439 24.49 -34.96 17.37
CA PHE A 439 25.78 -35.30 16.80
C PHE A 439 26.87 -34.84 17.75
N THR A 440 27.73 -35.76 18.16
CA THR A 440 28.81 -35.50 19.12
C THR A 440 30.14 -35.50 18.38
N VAL A 441 30.92 -34.43 18.55
CA VAL A 441 32.25 -34.30 17.97
C VAL A 441 33.24 -33.77 19.01
N ASN A 442 34.42 -34.37 19.04
CA ASN A 442 35.54 -33.96 19.87
C ASN A 442 36.53 -33.12 19.03
N TYR A 443 36.71 -31.85 19.40
CA TYR A 443 37.66 -30.96 18.76
C TYR A 443 38.99 -30.95 19.52
N SER A 444 40.09 -31.25 18.84
CA SER A 444 41.45 -31.28 19.39
C SER A 444 42.46 -30.79 18.36
N LYS A 445 43.26 -29.76 18.68
CA LYS A 445 44.28 -29.21 17.76
C LYS A 445 45.38 -30.21 17.43
N THR A 446 45.62 -31.18 18.32
CA THR A 446 46.51 -32.31 18.07
C THR A 446 45.69 -33.51 17.64
N ALA A 447 46.02 -34.09 16.48
CA ALA A 447 45.48 -35.39 16.08
C ALA A 447 45.80 -36.45 17.16
N PRO A 448 44.94 -37.47 17.35
CA PRO A 448 45.24 -38.57 18.26
C PRO A 448 46.61 -39.19 17.94
N ALA A 449 47.44 -39.38 18.97
CA ALA A 449 48.72 -40.02 18.80
C ALA A 449 48.51 -41.44 18.27
N VAL A 450 48.91 -41.69 17.02
CA VAL A 450 48.86 -43.03 16.42
C VAL A 450 49.68 -43.95 17.31
N ALA A 451 49.05 -44.96 17.90
CA ALA A 451 49.74 -45.96 18.71
C ALA A 451 50.76 -46.67 17.81
N ASN A 452 52.04 -46.33 18.00
CA ASN A 452 53.13 -46.96 17.28
C ASN A 452 53.08 -48.47 17.57
N PRO A 453 52.97 -49.36 16.56
CA PRO A 453 52.93 -50.79 16.81
C PRO A 453 54.20 -51.20 17.57
N GLU A 454 54.04 -51.91 18.68
CA GLU A 454 55.17 -52.30 19.53
C GLU A 454 56.23 -53.05 18.70
N THR A 455 57.46 -52.54 18.73
CA THR A 455 58.62 -53.21 18.15
C THR A 455 58.79 -54.60 18.77
N PRO A 456 58.87 -55.69 17.99
CA PRO A 456 59.00 -57.04 18.54
C PRO A 456 60.24 -57.17 19.42
N VAL A 457 60.05 -57.54 20.68
CA VAL A 457 61.15 -57.83 21.60
C VAL A 457 61.84 -59.13 21.17
N THR A 458 63.10 -59.03 20.75
CA THR A 458 63.92 -60.22 20.46
C THR A 458 64.36 -60.90 21.75
N PRO A 459 64.26 -62.24 21.87
CA PRO A 459 64.69 -62.95 23.07
C PRO A 459 66.23 -63.02 23.14
N ASN A 460 66.79 -62.62 24.28
CA ASN A 460 68.23 -62.72 24.56
C ASN A 460 68.60 -64.19 24.84
N PRO A 461 69.78 -64.70 24.40
CA PRO A 461 70.08 -66.13 24.43
C PRO A 461 70.65 -66.62 25.78
N PRO A 462 70.45 -67.90 26.15
CA PRO A 462 71.15 -68.52 27.27
C PRO A 462 72.57 -68.95 26.89
N ALA A 463 73.49 -68.89 27.86
CA ALA A 463 74.90 -69.23 27.63
C ALA A 463 75.25 -70.69 27.94
N ASN A 464 75.87 -71.33 26.95
CA ASN A 464 76.98 -72.29 27.04
C ASN A 464 76.83 -73.61 27.84
N ASN A 465 76.95 -74.75 27.15
CA ASN A 465 77.90 -75.80 27.57
C ASN A 465 78.42 -76.64 26.36
N GLN A 466 79.51 -77.38 26.61
CA GLN A 466 80.33 -78.20 25.70
C GLN A 466 79.52 -79.36 25.02
N ASP A 467 79.97 -80.10 23.99
CA ASP A 467 81.35 -80.47 23.62
C ASP A 467 81.50 -80.98 22.15
N ASN A 468 82.76 -80.96 21.66
CA ASN A 468 83.43 -81.74 20.60
C ASN A 468 82.68 -82.43 19.41
N SER A 469 83.06 -82.13 18.16
CA SER A 469 83.89 -83.02 17.27
C SER A 469 83.70 -82.83 15.74
N GLY A 470 84.77 -83.06 14.96
CA GLY A 470 84.78 -83.26 13.49
C GLY A 470 84.66 -81.99 12.61
N GLN A 471 85.74 -81.49 11.97
CA GLN A 471 86.18 -81.84 10.59
C GLN A 471 85.08 -81.87 9.51
N ALA A 472 85.27 -81.36 8.29
CA ALA A 472 86.25 -80.46 7.69
C ALA A 472 85.76 -80.12 6.26
N GLY A 473 86.07 -78.94 5.71
CA GLY A 473 85.71 -78.63 4.32
C GLY A 473 85.84 -77.14 4.01
N ALA A 474 86.80 -76.76 3.17
CA ALA A 474 87.17 -75.37 2.93
C ALA A 474 86.72 -74.85 1.54
N ASN A 475 86.87 -73.53 1.37
CA ASN A 475 86.99 -72.79 0.11
C ASN A 475 85.72 -72.52 -0.72
N ASN A 476 85.67 -71.47 -1.57
CA ASN A 476 86.27 -70.12 -1.52
C ASN A 476 85.69 -69.30 -2.70
N GLY A 477 85.23 -68.06 -2.45
CA GLY A 477 85.06 -67.00 -3.47
C GLY A 477 84.03 -67.21 -4.60
N GLY A 478 83.91 -66.20 -5.46
CA GLY A 478 83.21 -66.28 -6.76
C GLY A 478 82.11 -65.23 -6.96
N GLN A 479 82.37 -64.23 -7.81
CA GLN A 479 81.37 -63.23 -8.25
C GLN A 479 80.55 -63.71 -9.46
N GLN A 480 79.45 -62.98 -9.71
CA GLN A 480 78.85 -62.68 -11.03
C GLN A 480 78.34 -63.81 -11.94
N GLY A 481 77.11 -63.65 -12.42
CA GLY A 481 76.54 -64.39 -13.55
C GLY A 481 75.10 -63.97 -13.78
N ALA A 482 74.75 -63.53 -15.00
CA ALA A 482 73.44 -62.97 -15.34
C ALA A 482 72.61 -63.90 -16.24
N SER A 483 71.31 -63.55 -16.40
CA SER A 483 70.37 -64.07 -17.42
C SER A 483 69.87 -65.52 -17.19
N THR A 484 68.72 -66.00 -17.70
CA THR A 484 67.69 -65.51 -18.66
C THR A 484 66.29 -66.09 -18.34
N GLY A 485 65.21 -65.42 -18.80
CA GLY A 485 63.89 -66.03 -19.07
C GLY A 485 62.98 -66.37 -17.87
N ALA A 486 61.67 -66.62 -18.03
CA ALA A 486 60.76 -66.31 -19.14
C ALA A 486 59.28 -66.42 -18.67
N VAL A 487 58.44 -65.45 -19.05
CA VAL A 487 56.98 -65.51 -19.36
C VAL A 487 56.06 -66.46 -18.58
N ALA A 488 55.04 -65.91 -17.88
CA ALA A 488 53.61 -66.24 -18.09
C ALA A 488 52.62 -65.38 -17.26
N ASN A 489 51.70 -64.72 -17.96
CA ASN A 489 50.28 -64.42 -17.70
C ASN A 489 49.71 -64.43 -16.25
N GLY A 490 48.84 -63.49 -15.85
CA GLY A 490 48.28 -62.34 -16.58
C GLY A 490 46.84 -62.02 -16.13
N PHE A 491 46.37 -60.79 -16.38
CA PHE A 491 44.94 -60.43 -16.37
C PHE A 491 44.66 -59.41 -17.48
N THR A 492 43.48 -59.53 -18.09
CA THR A 492 43.07 -58.81 -19.31
C THR A 492 42.23 -57.56 -19.01
N ASN A 493 42.29 -56.59 -19.94
CA ASN A 493 41.50 -55.35 -19.96
C ASN A 493 39.97 -55.64 -20.09
N VAL A 494 39.08 -54.64 -20.06
CA VAL A 494 38.79 -53.74 -21.21
C VAL A 494 38.34 -52.32 -20.75
N THR A 495 38.74 -51.34 -21.57
CA THR A 495 38.55 -49.87 -21.53
C THR A 495 37.08 -49.43 -21.80
N VAL A 496 36.70 -48.14 -21.87
CA VAL A 496 36.93 -47.20 -23.01
C VAL A 496 36.54 -45.76 -22.63
N ASP A 497 37.39 -44.80 -23.04
CA ASP A 497 37.24 -43.36 -23.41
C ASP A 497 36.27 -42.39 -22.68
N GLY A 498 36.62 -41.10 -22.54
CA GLY A 498 37.85 -40.44 -22.99
C GLY A 498 37.96 -38.95 -22.64
N GLN A 499 39.16 -38.40 -22.79
CA GLN A 499 39.48 -36.97 -22.68
C GLN A 499 40.11 -36.47 -23.98
N THR A 500 39.91 -35.20 -24.30
CA THR A 500 40.88 -34.39 -25.05
C THR A 500 41.04 -33.02 -24.39
N ALA A 501 42.28 -32.55 -24.31
CA ALA A 501 42.63 -31.24 -23.78
C ALA A 501 43.76 -30.63 -24.64
N ALA A 502 43.67 -29.32 -24.88
CA ALA A 502 44.64 -28.41 -25.48
C ALA A 502 44.02 -26.99 -25.37
N ASP A 503 44.72 -25.88 -25.15
CA ASP A 503 46.16 -25.66 -24.92
C ASP A 503 46.35 -24.37 -24.06
N ASN A 504 47.60 -24.14 -23.66
CA ASN A 504 48.20 -23.02 -22.92
C ASN A 504 47.87 -21.63 -23.55
N THR A 505 47.52 -20.59 -22.78
CA THR A 505 48.35 -19.43 -22.33
C THR A 505 47.39 -18.32 -21.80
N ASP A 506 47.76 -17.28 -21.05
CA ASP A 506 49.04 -16.79 -20.50
C ASP A 506 48.84 -16.19 -19.06
N ASN A 507 49.63 -15.19 -18.63
CA ASN A 507 49.71 -14.63 -17.27
C ASN A 507 49.50 -13.08 -17.22
N THR A 508 49.65 -12.49 -16.01
CA THR A 508 49.58 -11.06 -15.57
C THR A 508 48.18 -10.55 -15.14
N GLY A 509 48.01 -9.82 -14.02
CA GLY A 509 48.93 -9.51 -12.89
C GLY A 509 48.62 -8.16 -12.21
N ASP A 510 48.52 -8.14 -10.87
CA ASP A 510 48.42 -6.97 -9.92
C ASP A 510 47.29 -5.92 -10.15
N SER A 511 46.50 -5.44 -9.17
CA SER A 511 46.77 -4.78 -7.86
C SER A 511 47.33 -3.33 -8.01
N VAL A 512 47.04 -2.30 -7.17
CA VAL A 512 46.22 -2.14 -5.95
C VAL A 512 46.02 -0.63 -5.60
N LEU A 513 44.96 -0.23 -4.87
CA LEU A 513 44.73 1.10 -4.17
C LEU A 513 44.75 2.40 -5.05
N GLY A 514 44.27 3.60 -4.64
CA GLY A 514 43.56 4.12 -3.46
C GLY A 514 43.45 5.69 -3.48
N GLU A 515 42.67 6.29 -2.56
CA GLU A 515 42.60 7.75 -2.20
C GLU A 515 42.07 8.80 -3.23
N GLN A 516 41.84 10.08 -2.87
CA GLN A 516 40.88 10.67 -1.91
C GLN A 516 40.72 12.20 -2.18
N ASP A 517 39.54 12.77 -1.87
CA ASP A 517 39.28 14.15 -1.40
C ASP A 517 39.61 15.46 -2.20
N ASN A 518 38.51 16.21 -2.45
CA ASN A 518 38.26 17.58 -1.96
C ASN A 518 38.95 18.83 -2.60
N LYS A 519 38.15 19.75 -3.17
CA LYS A 519 38.14 21.18 -2.72
C LYS A 519 37.01 22.08 -3.27
N THR A 520 36.64 23.02 -2.39
CA THR A 520 35.64 24.10 -2.45
C THR A 520 36.14 25.42 -3.08
N ALA A 521 35.24 26.22 -3.69
CA ALA A 521 35.09 27.71 -3.57
C ALA A 521 34.02 28.18 -4.62
N GLU A 522 32.90 28.86 -4.33
CA GLU A 522 32.60 30.14 -3.65
C GLU A 522 32.59 31.39 -4.58
N LYS A 523 31.62 32.31 -4.36
CA LYS A 523 31.54 33.74 -4.79
C LYS A 523 30.89 34.04 -6.18
N ILE A 524 30.03 35.06 -6.44
CA ILE A 524 29.01 35.91 -5.76
C ILE A 524 28.53 36.98 -6.81
N SER A 525 27.23 37.33 -6.85
CA SER A 525 26.61 38.56 -7.47
C SER A 525 26.67 38.73 -9.02
N THR A 526 25.84 39.52 -9.73
CA THR A 526 24.83 40.59 -9.46
C THR A 526 23.60 40.55 -10.43
N TYR A 527 22.63 41.44 -10.20
CA TYR A 527 21.37 41.75 -10.92
C TYR A 527 21.51 42.39 -12.34
N ASP A 528 20.59 42.05 -13.26
CA ASP A 528 19.82 42.85 -14.26
C ASP A 528 19.35 41.90 -15.40
N ASP A 529 18.05 41.74 -15.70
CA ASP A 529 17.10 42.54 -16.51
C ASP A 529 17.01 42.13 -18.00
N GLY A 530 15.85 42.33 -18.64
CA GLY A 530 15.61 42.06 -20.08
C GLY A 530 14.92 40.73 -20.45
N GLU A 531 13.79 40.82 -21.17
CA GLU A 531 13.11 39.69 -21.81
C GLU A 531 13.87 39.19 -23.06
N THR A 532 13.97 37.88 -23.27
CA THR A 532 13.38 37.14 -24.43
C THR A 532 13.87 35.68 -24.48
N THR A 533 13.00 34.75 -24.88
CA THR A 533 13.26 33.30 -24.95
C THR A 533 14.25 32.90 -26.05
N PRO A 534 15.12 31.92 -25.81
CA PRO A 534 14.95 30.64 -26.53
C PRO A 534 15.37 29.35 -25.78
N GLU A 535 14.93 28.21 -26.34
CA GLU A 535 15.43 26.82 -26.19
C GLU A 535 16.00 26.33 -24.84
N VAL A 536 15.24 25.48 -24.15
CA VAL A 536 15.78 24.62 -23.08
C VAL A 536 16.38 23.34 -23.68
N LYS A 537 17.71 23.25 -23.69
CA LYS A 537 18.45 22.00 -23.91
C LYS A 537 19.19 21.59 -22.64
N GLY A 538 18.83 20.42 -22.10
CA GLY A 538 19.72 19.58 -21.31
C GLY A 538 20.11 20.06 -19.91
N ALA A 539 19.20 19.89 -18.94
CA ALA A 539 19.62 19.53 -17.59
C ALA A 539 19.77 17.99 -17.54
N SER A 540 20.99 17.50 -17.34
CA SER A 540 21.26 16.09 -17.07
C SER A 540 21.46 15.88 -15.58
N ASP A 541 20.50 15.23 -14.92
CA ASP A 541 20.70 14.55 -13.64
C ASP A 541 19.96 13.21 -13.68
N GLU A 542 20.71 12.13 -13.51
CA GLU A 542 20.21 10.77 -13.67
C GLU A 542 19.48 10.29 -12.42
N LYS A 543 18.15 10.14 -12.51
CA LYS A 543 17.43 9.14 -11.71
C LYS A 543 17.18 7.91 -12.57
N GLY A 544 17.86 6.82 -12.23
CA GLY A 544 17.79 5.55 -12.97
C GLY A 544 16.34 5.09 -13.17
N CYS A 545 15.88 5.14 -14.42
CA CYS A 545 14.56 4.66 -14.81
C CYS A 545 14.64 3.19 -15.22
N THR A 546 13.60 2.41 -14.92
CA THR A 546 13.39 1.14 -15.63
C THR A 546 13.04 1.43 -17.09
N LYS A 547 13.84 0.87 -18.01
CA LYS A 547 13.62 1.00 -19.45
C LYS A 547 12.73 -0.13 -19.95
N PHE A 548 11.67 0.22 -20.67
CA PHE A 548 10.85 -0.71 -21.43
C PHE A 548 11.00 -0.36 -22.92
N LEU A 549 11.38 -1.35 -23.74
CA LEU A 549 11.69 -1.16 -25.18
C LEU A 549 12.61 0.06 -25.45
N GLY A 550 13.68 0.20 -24.64
CA GLY A 550 14.74 1.20 -24.84
C GLY A 550 14.50 2.59 -24.24
N ILE A 551 13.26 2.96 -23.87
CA ILE A 551 12.92 4.25 -23.25
C ILE A 551 12.37 4.08 -21.84
N CYS A 552 12.47 5.13 -21.01
CA CYS A 552 11.95 5.09 -19.63
C CYS A 552 10.44 4.86 -19.58
N TRP A 553 9.98 4.10 -18.57
CA TRP A 553 8.56 3.79 -18.36
C TRP A 553 7.63 5.02 -18.41
N TYR A 554 8.05 6.18 -17.91
CA TYR A 554 7.21 7.39 -17.90
C TYR A 554 6.99 8.00 -19.30
N TYR A 555 7.86 7.74 -20.28
CA TYR A 555 7.60 8.12 -21.69
C TYR A 555 6.54 7.25 -22.36
N TRP A 556 6.21 6.08 -21.80
CA TRP A 556 5.10 5.25 -22.29
C TRP A 556 3.72 5.77 -21.88
N ILE A 557 3.62 6.57 -20.81
CA ILE A 557 2.36 7.13 -20.31
C ILE A 557 1.58 7.89 -21.42
N PRO A 558 2.15 8.90 -22.12
CA PRO A 558 1.43 9.58 -23.19
C PRO A 558 1.11 8.66 -24.38
N ILE A 559 1.96 7.68 -24.68
CA ILE A 559 1.73 6.72 -25.78
C ILE A 559 0.52 5.84 -25.46
N VAL A 560 0.42 5.30 -24.25
CA VAL A 560 -0.72 4.49 -23.80
C VAL A 560 -2.01 5.31 -23.80
N ILE A 561 -1.97 6.57 -23.35
CA ILE A 561 -3.12 7.48 -23.41
C ILE A 561 -3.61 7.67 -24.86
N VAL A 562 -2.70 7.94 -25.80
CA VAL A 562 -3.04 8.09 -27.22
C VAL A 562 -3.63 6.80 -27.81
N VAL A 563 -3.05 5.63 -27.50
CA VAL A 563 -3.57 4.33 -27.95
C VAL A 563 -4.97 4.04 -27.38
N VAL A 564 -5.23 4.35 -26.11
CA VAL A 564 -6.55 4.18 -25.49
C VAL A 564 -7.59 5.13 -26.08
N VAL A 565 -7.22 6.40 -26.33
CA VAL A 565 -8.10 7.39 -26.98
C VAL A 565 -8.43 7.00 -28.42
N LEU A 566 -7.43 6.60 -29.21
CA LEU A 566 -7.62 6.11 -30.58
C LEU A 566 -8.43 4.80 -30.60
N GLY A 567 -8.19 3.89 -29.66
CA GLY A 567 -8.96 2.65 -29.51
C GLY A 567 -10.43 2.92 -29.19
N ARG A 568 -10.73 3.81 -28.24
CA ARG A 568 -12.11 4.24 -27.94
C ARG A 568 -12.77 4.95 -29.12
N TRP A 569 -12.04 5.79 -29.84
CA TRP A 569 -12.55 6.47 -31.05
C TRP A 569 -12.85 5.47 -32.16
N LEU A 570 -11.94 4.54 -32.45
CA LEU A 570 -12.11 3.52 -33.50
C LEU A 570 -13.26 2.57 -33.16
N TYR A 571 -13.36 2.12 -31.91
CA TYR A 571 -14.47 1.30 -31.42
C TYR A 571 -15.82 2.02 -31.56
N GLY A 572 -15.90 3.30 -31.17
CA GLY A 572 -17.08 4.13 -31.36
C GLY A 572 -17.46 4.33 -32.84
N THR A 573 -16.47 4.44 -33.72
CA THR A 573 -16.68 4.62 -35.17
C THR A 573 -17.13 3.32 -35.84
N LEU A 574 -16.60 2.17 -35.41
CA LEU A 574 -17.02 0.85 -35.90
C LEU A 574 -18.44 0.50 -35.43
N ARG A 575 -18.78 0.77 -34.16
CA ARG A 575 -20.15 0.56 -33.64
C ARG A 575 -21.20 1.35 -34.44
N ARG A 576 -20.94 2.64 -34.71
CA ARG A 576 -21.84 3.50 -35.53
C ARG A 576 -21.98 3.05 -36.99
N ARG A 577 -21.11 2.17 -37.51
CA ARG A 577 -21.27 1.56 -38.85
C ARG A 577 -22.02 0.24 -38.83
N GLY A 578 -22.15 -0.43 -37.68
CA GLY A 578 -22.94 -1.65 -37.53
C GLY A 578 -24.45 -1.38 -37.43
N GLU A 579 -24.84 -0.28 -36.80
CA GLU A 579 -26.24 0.12 -36.55
C GLU A 579 -26.93 0.76 -37.78
N GLY A 580 -26.28 0.73 -38.97
CA GLY A 580 -26.79 1.33 -40.21
C GLY A 580 -27.06 0.36 -41.37
N ASN A 581 -26.98 -0.96 -41.13
CA ASN A 581 -27.22 -2.02 -42.11
C ASN A 581 -27.91 -3.24 -41.44
N ALA A 582 -28.94 -2.98 -40.64
CA ALA A 582 -29.82 -3.97 -40.02
C ALA A 582 -31.27 -3.46 -40.09
#